data_AF-A0A8T4D335-F1
#
_entry.id   AF-A0A8T4D335-F1
#
_cell.length_a   1.000
_cell.length_b   1.000
_cell.length_c   1.000
_cell.angle_alpha   90.00
_cell.angle_beta   90.00
_cell.angle_gamma   90.00
#
_symmetry.space_group_name_H-M   'P 1'
#
loop_
_entity.id
_entity.type
_entity.pdbx_description
1 polymer ?
#
loop_
_entity_poly.entity_id
_entity_poly.type
_entity_poly.pdbx_seq_one_letter_code
_entity_poly.pdbx_strand_id
1 'polypeptide(L)'
;MLRSKIPITLVILLLLFVTVVASPVWADQGAAAAAISSAKGTIVDCYSAAKDAEAAGANITVLVGTLNEAGSLLSQAESAYTASDFDAALNLAIQSQNTLNNFIGEANTLRETATQQQNQDYLINVVGSIIGTFAVIVAGFAAWLFLKKKYDTTEAHVSESPRV
;
A
#
# COMPACT_ATOMS: atom_id res chain seq x y z
N MET A 1 71.27 -8.77 -0.71
CA MET A 1 70.52 -8.58 0.55
C MET A 1 68.99 -8.58 0.42
N LEU A 2 68.39 -8.60 -0.78
CA LEU A 2 66.93 -8.52 -0.97
C LEU A 2 66.15 -9.86 -0.86
N ARG A 3 66.82 -11.01 -1.00
CA ARG A 3 66.17 -12.34 -1.05
C ARG A 3 65.75 -12.91 0.32
N SER A 4 66.34 -12.43 1.43
CA SER A 4 66.09 -13.02 2.76
C SER A 4 64.89 -12.40 3.50
N LYS A 5 64.38 -11.24 3.07
CA LYS A 5 63.29 -10.53 3.76
C LYS A 5 61.89 -10.89 3.24
N ILE A 6 61.81 -11.45 2.03
CA ILE A 6 60.57 -11.85 1.35
C ILE A 6 59.70 -12.79 2.18
N PRO A 7 60.20 -13.87 2.82
CA PRO A 7 59.33 -14.76 3.60
C PRO A 7 58.80 -14.09 4.87
N ILE A 8 59.59 -13.22 5.50
CA ILE A 8 59.18 -12.50 6.71
C ILE A 8 58.08 -11.48 6.39
N THR A 9 58.20 -10.74 5.27
CA THR A 9 57.14 -9.83 4.81
C THR A 9 55.87 -10.58 4.42
N LEU A 10 55.96 -11.79 3.85
CA LEU A 10 54.80 -12.60 3.50
C LEU A 10 54.05 -13.11 4.74
N VAL A 11 54.79 -13.53 5.78
CA VAL A 11 54.20 -13.96 7.06
C VAL A 11 53.54 -12.80 7.80
N ILE A 12 54.15 -11.60 7.78
CA ILE A 12 53.55 -10.41 8.39
C ILE A 12 52.30 -9.98 7.63
N LEU A 13 52.32 -10.00 6.29
CA LEU A 13 51.15 -9.68 5.46
C LEU A 13 50.01 -10.69 5.67
N LEU A 14 50.33 -11.97 5.83
CA LEU A 14 49.34 -13.03 6.10
C LEU A 14 48.72 -12.87 7.50
N LEU A 15 49.52 -12.55 8.52
CA LEU A 15 49.03 -12.28 9.88
C LEU A 15 48.13 -11.04 9.94
N LEU A 16 48.45 -9.99 9.16
CA LEU A 16 47.64 -8.77 9.05
C LEU A 16 46.32 -9.02 8.30
N PHE A 17 46.29 -10.01 7.38
CA PHE A 17 45.06 -10.40 6.68
C PHE A 17 44.10 -11.16 7.60
N VAL A 18 44.62 -12.02 8.49
CA VAL A 18 43.81 -12.78 9.46
C VAL A 18 43.11 -11.88 10.49
N THR A 19 43.66 -10.70 10.81
CA THR A 19 43.00 -9.76 11.74
C THR A 19 41.95 -8.87 11.07
N VAL A 20 41.86 -8.84 9.73
CA VAL A 20 40.90 -8.00 8.99
C VAL A 20 39.63 -8.77 8.61
N VAL A 21 39.70 -10.10 8.55
CA VAL A 21 38.53 -10.96 8.33
C VAL A 21 38.05 -11.56 9.64
N ALA A 22 36.83 -11.19 10.02
CA ALA A 22 36.03 -11.75 11.11
C ALA A 22 36.44 -11.34 12.54
N SER A 23 36.14 -10.09 12.89
CA SER A 23 35.51 -9.88 14.20
C SER A 23 34.14 -10.57 14.13
N PRO A 24 33.86 -11.63 14.90
CA PRO A 24 32.47 -12.00 15.11
C PRO A 24 31.86 -10.81 15.88
N VAL A 25 30.97 -10.05 15.22
CA VAL A 25 30.14 -9.07 15.92
C VAL A 25 29.13 -9.93 16.68
N TRP A 26 29.49 -10.29 17.90
CA TRP A 26 28.53 -10.83 18.85
C TRP A 26 27.56 -9.68 19.11
N ALA A 27 26.27 -9.90 18.87
CA ALA A 27 25.27 -8.94 19.22
C ALA A 27 25.35 -8.70 20.73
N ASP A 28 25.78 -7.51 21.12
CA ASP A 28 25.67 -7.08 22.50
C ASP A 28 24.17 -7.00 22.87
N GLN A 29 23.88 -7.20 24.15
CA GLN A 29 22.53 -7.07 24.72
C GLN A 29 21.88 -5.75 24.31
N GLY A 30 22.64 -4.66 24.21
CA GLY A 30 22.15 -3.37 23.75
C GLY A 30 21.68 -3.39 22.29
N ALA A 31 22.43 -4.04 21.40
CA ALA A 31 22.09 -4.14 19.99
C ALA A 31 20.81 -4.97 19.77
N ALA A 32 20.68 -6.11 20.46
CA ALA A 32 19.48 -6.94 20.41
C ALA A 32 18.25 -6.20 20.95
N ALA A 33 18.37 -5.50 22.07
CA ALA A 33 17.28 -4.71 22.65
C ALA A 33 16.84 -3.57 21.73
N ALA A 34 17.78 -2.86 21.13
CA ALA A 34 17.50 -1.79 20.17
C ALA A 34 16.77 -2.33 18.93
N ALA A 35 17.20 -3.47 18.39
CA ALA A 35 16.56 -4.10 17.24
C ALA A 35 15.12 -4.55 17.54
N ILE A 36 14.88 -5.16 18.72
CA ILE A 36 13.53 -5.52 19.17
C ILE A 36 12.65 -4.27 19.31
N SER A 37 13.18 -3.20 19.91
CA SER A 37 12.45 -1.94 20.04
C SER A 37 12.12 -1.31 18.69
N SER A 38 13.05 -1.36 17.73
CA SER A 38 12.85 -0.89 16.36
C SER A 38 11.74 -1.70 15.68
N ALA A 39 11.83 -3.03 15.73
CA ALA A 39 10.83 -3.94 15.16
C ALA A 39 9.43 -3.71 15.73
N LYS A 40 9.30 -3.47 17.04
CA LYS A 40 8.04 -3.05 17.66
C LYS A 40 7.47 -1.78 17.04
N GLY A 41 8.31 -0.76 16.88
CA GLY A 41 7.91 0.49 16.23
C GLY A 41 7.40 0.24 14.81
N THR A 42 8.16 -0.52 14.01
CA THR A 42 7.77 -0.87 12.64
C THR A 42 6.44 -1.62 12.57
N ILE A 43 6.18 -2.57 13.48
CA ILE A 43 4.90 -3.28 13.54
C ILE A 43 3.74 -2.31 13.84
N VAL A 44 3.94 -1.36 14.75
CA VAL A 44 2.91 -0.34 15.08
C VAL A 44 2.62 0.55 13.87
N ASP A 45 3.65 1.00 13.17
CA ASP A 45 3.49 1.82 11.96
C ASP A 45 2.76 1.04 10.85
N CYS A 46 3.13 -0.22 10.63
CA CYS A 46 2.49 -1.10 9.66
C CYS A 46 1.03 -1.39 10.03
N TYR A 47 0.74 -1.61 11.31
CA TYR A 47 -0.62 -1.78 11.80
C TYR A 47 -1.48 -0.55 11.53
N SER A 48 -0.95 0.65 11.77
CA SER A 48 -1.64 1.90 11.46
C SER A 48 -1.93 2.02 9.95
N ALA A 49 -0.95 1.70 9.10
CA ALA A 49 -1.13 1.73 7.65
C ALA A 49 -2.18 0.72 7.16
N ALA A 50 -2.18 -0.50 7.71
CA ALA A 50 -3.19 -1.52 7.39
C ALA A 50 -4.59 -1.06 7.82
N LYS A 51 -4.72 -0.47 9.01
CA LYS A 51 -5.99 0.10 9.49
C LYS A 51 -6.51 1.22 8.58
N ASP A 52 -5.62 2.09 8.10
CA ASP A 52 -6.00 3.16 7.17
C ASP A 52 -6.46 2.60 5.81
N ALA A 53 -5.84 1.51 5.34
CA ALA A 53 -6.26 0.81 4.12
C ALA A 53 -7.64 0.13 4.30
N GLU A 54 -7.87 -0.52 5.44
CA GLU A 54 -9.18 -1.12 5.79
C GLU A 54 -10.27 -0.06 5.90
N ALA A 55 -9.98 1.09 6.51
CA ALA A 55 -10.92 2.20 6.63
C ALA A 55 -11.36 2.76 5.28
N ALA A 56 -10.49 2.66 4.25
CA ALA A 56 -10.83 2.99 2.86
C ALA A 56 -11.58 1.87 2.12
N GLY A 57 -11.87 0.73 2.78
CA GLY A 57 -12.57 -0.41 2.20
C GLY A 57 -11.66 -1.40 1.47
N ALA A 58 -10.34 -1.31 1.62
CA ALA A 58 -9.42 -2.24 0.97
C ALA A 58 -9.43 -3.63 1.65
N ASN A 59 -9.18 -4.68 0.87
CA ASN A 59 -9.00 -6.03 1.42
C ASN A 59 -7.59 -6.17 2.01
N ILE A 60 -7.50 -6.21 3.34
CA ILE A 60 -6.25 -6.28 4.08
C ILE A 60 -5.81 -7.72 4.44
N THR A 61 -6.45 -8.77 3.91
CA THR A 61 -6.19 -10.16 4.33
C THR A 61 -4.71 -10.54 4.21
N VAL A 62 -4.07 -10.16 3.10
CA VAL A 62 -2.64 -10.42 2.88
C VAL A 62 -1.78 -9.62 3.86
N LEU A 63 -2.09 -8.34 4.05
CA LEU A 63 -1.39 -7.47 5.00
C LEU A 63 -1.47 -8.00 6.44
N VAL A 64 -2.64 -8.48 6.89
CA VAL A 64 -2.81 -9.08 8.21
C VAL A 64 -1.98 -10.36 8.35
N GLY A 65 -1.92 -11.18 7.29
CA GLY A 65 -1.06 -12.36 7.24
C GLY A 65 0.42 -12.01 7.46
N THR A 66 0.93 -11.01 6.73
CA THR A 66 2.32 -10.54 6.85
C THR A 66 2.61 -9.94 8.23
N LEU A 67 1.68 -9.16 8.80
CA LEU A 67 1.80 -8.63 10.18
C LEU A 67 1.87 -9.75 11.21
N ASN A 68 1.07 -10.82 11.05
CA ASN A 68 1.08 -11.95 11.95
C ASN A 68 2.40 -12.72 11.89
N GLU A 69 2.97 -12.89 10.69
CA GLU A 69 4.29 -13.50 10.50
C GLU A 69 5.39 -12.66 11.16
N ALA A 70 5.41 -11.35 10.92
CA ALA A 70 6.36 -10.44 11.55
C ALA A 70 6.21 -10.42 13.09
N GLY A 71 4.98 -10.45 13.61
CA GLY A 71 4.70 -10.53 15.04
C GLY A 71 5.18 -11.84 15.67
N SER A 72 5.05 -12.96 14.96
CA SER A 72 5.60 -14.26 15.38
C SER A 72 7.13 -14.23 15.49
N LEU A 73 7.81 -13.63 14.51
CA LEU A 73 9.26 -13.44 14.54
C LEU A 73 9.70 -12.55 15.71
N LEU A 74 8.96 -11.47 15.98
CA LEU A 74 9.25 -10.59 17.11
C LEU A 74 9.07 -11.31 18.47
N SER A 75 8.01 -12.10 18.62
CA SER A 75 7.78 -12.89 19.84
C SER A 75 8.92 -13.89 20.10
N GLN A 76 9.43 -14.53 19.04
CA GLN A 76 10.60 -15.39 19.12
C GLN A 76 11.87 -14.58 19.47
N ALA A 77 12.02 -13.37 18.94
CA ALA A 77 13.14 -12.49 19.28
C ALA A 77 13.14 -12.11 20.77
N GLU A 78 11.98 -11.77 21.35
CA GLU A 78 11.86 -11.47 22.78
C GLU A 78 12.15 -12.69 23.65
N SER A 79 11.72 -13.88 23.20
CA SER A 79 11.99 -15.14 23.88
C SER A 79 13.50 -15.44 23.88
N ALA A 80 14.18 -15.28 22.74
CA ALA A 80 15.62 -15.43 22.62
C ALA A 80 16.39 -14.42 23.49
N TYR A 81 15.93 -13.16 23.51
CA TYR A 81 16.50 -12.12 24.37
C TYR A 81 16.41 -12.49 25.86
N THR A 82 15.27 -13.03 26.28
CA THR A 82 15.06 -13.49 27.67
C THR A 82 15.96 -14.68 28.00
N ALA A 83 16.24 -15.55 27.03
CA ALA A 83 17.19 -16.66 27.15
C ALA A 83 18.67 -16.22 27.08
N SER A 84 18.94 -14.91 26.99
CA SER A 84 20.28 -14.34 26.76
C SER A 84 20.95 -14.76 25.45
N ASP A 85 20.17 -15.24 24.48
CA ASP A 85 20.62 -15.50 23.11
C ASP A 85 20.43 -14.24 22.28
N PHE A 86 21.36 -13.30 22.44
CA PHE A 86 21.27 -11.97 21.83
C PHE A 86 21.50 -11.99 20.31
N ASP A 87 22.29 -12.93 19.80
CA ASP A 87 22.50 -13.10 18.36
C ASP A 87 21.21 -13.56 17.68
N ALA A 88 20.53 -14.57 18.23
CA ALA A 88 19.24 -15.01 17.71
C ALA A 88 18.18 -13.91 17.84
N ALA A 89 18.13 -13.22 18.98
CA ALA A 89 17.21 -12.10 19.21
C ALA A 89 17.38 -10.98 18.17
N LEU A 90 18.63 -10.57 17.90
CA LEU A 90 18.95 -9.57 16.89
C LEU A 90 18.50 -10.03 15.50
N ASN A 91 18.86 -11.26 15.12
CA ASN A 91 18.54 -11.79 13.80
C ASN A 91 17.02 -11.90 13.58
N LEU A 92 16.28 -12.43 14.56
CA LEU A 92 14.83 -12.55 14.49
C LEU A 92 14.14 -11.18 14.43
N ALA A 93 14.63 -10.18 15.18
CA ALA A 93 14.10 -8.83 15.12
C ALA A 93 14.36 -8.14 13.76
N ILE A 94 15.52 -8.40 13.15
CA ILE A 94 15.82 -7.93 11.79
C ILE A 94 14.94 -8.63 10.76
N GLN A 95 14.74 -9.94 10.88
CA GLN A 95 13.84 -10.71 10.00
C GLN A 95 12.41 -10.19 10.09
N SER A 96 11.90 -9.93 11.30
CA SER A 96 10.57 -9.32 11.51
C SER A 96 10.42 -7.99 10.75
N GLN A 97 11.42 -7.11 10.84
CA GLN A 97 11.43 -5.86 10.07
C GLN A 97 11.50 -6.10 8.56
N ASN A 98 12.31 -7.07 8.13
CA ASN A 98 12.44 -7.40 6.71
C ASN A 98 11.16 -7.98 6.10
N THR A 99 10.39 -8.77 6.86
CA THR A 99 9.06 -9.24 6.46
C THR A 99 8.09 -8.07 6.22
N LEU A 100 8.28 -6.95 6.92
CA LEU A 100 7.49 -5.73 6.77
C LEU A 100 8.07 -4.74 5.75
N ASN A 101 9.12 -5.13 5.01
CA ASN A 101 9.63 -4.28 3.93
C ASN A 101 8.54 -4.05 2.88
N ASN A 102 8.41 -2.79 2.44
CA ASN A 102 7.37 -2.33 1.51
C ASN A 102 5.92 -2.45 2.00
N PHE A 103 5.67 -2.94 3.22
CA PHE A 103 4.32 -3.12 3.76
C PHE A 103 3.49 -1.85 3.70
N ILE A 104 4.05 -0.73 4.16
CA ILE A 104 3.37 0.57 4.14
C ILE A 104 3.05 1.01 2.70
N GLY A 105 3.93 0.71 1.74
CA GLY A 105 3.70 0.98 0.33
C GLY A 105 2.55 0.16 -0.26
N GLU A 106 2.49 -1.13 0.06
CA GLU A 106 1.38 -2.01 -0.33
C GLU A 106 0.06 -1.57 0.30
N ALA A 107 0.06 -1.25 1.59
CA ALA A 107 -1.11 -0.73 2.30
C ALA A 107 -1.62 0.58 1.68
N ASN A 108 -0.73 1.51 1.34
CA ASN A 108 -1.09 2.75 0.67
C ASN A 108 -1.67 2.50 -0.74
N THR A 109 -1.09 1.57 -1.49
CA THR A 109 -1.58 1.21 -2.84
C THR A 109 -3.00 0.61 -2.77
N LEU A 110 -3.24 -0.27 -1.79
CA LEU A 110 -4.55 -0.86 -1.51
C LEU A 110 -5.58 0.22 -1.12
N ARG A 111 -5.19 1.14 -0.25
CA ARG A 111 -6.01 2.30 0.16
C ARG A 111 -6.40 3.18 -1.04
N GLU A 112 -5.42 3.53 -1.86
CA GLU A 112 -5.63 4.36 -3.06
C GLU A 112 -6.54 3.67 -4.06
N THR A 113 -6.34 2.38 -4.30
CA THR A 113 -7.18 1.58 -5.20
C THR A 113 -8.62 1.53 -4.71
N ALA A 114 -8.84 1.29 -3.42
CA ALA A 114 -10.18 1.25 -2.84
C ALA A 114 -10.88 2.62 -2.92
N THR A 115 -10.15 3.70 -2.62
CA THR A 115 -10.66 5.07 -2.74
C THR A 115 -11.01 5.42 -4.20
N GLN A 116 -10.17 5.00 -5.14
CA GLN A 116 -10.38 5.29 -6.57
C GLN A 116 -11.58 4.54 -7.13
N GLN A 117 -11.76 3.26 -6.79
CA GLN A 117 -12.94 2.49 -7.18
C GLN A 117 -14.21 3.17 -6.68
N GLN A 118 -14.22 3.58 -5.41
CA GLN A 118 -15.36 4.28 -4.82
C GLN A 118 -15.68 5.60 -5.54
N ASN A 119 -14.65 6.34 -5.96
CA ASN A 119 -14.82 7.62 -6.64
C ASN A 119 -15.27 7.46 -8.11
N GLN A 120 -14.77 6.43 -8.81
CA GLN A 120 -15.19 6.12 -10.19
C GLN A 120 -16.65 5.67 -10.25
N ASP A 121 -17.05 4.80 -9.34
CA ASP A 121 -18.44 4.34 -9.25
C ASP A 121 -19.38 5.50 -8.92
N TYR A 122 -18.97 6.42 -8.03
CA TYR A 122 -19.74 7.62 -7.72
C TYR A 122 -19.88 8.53 -8.95
N LEU A 123 -18.78 8.82 -9.66
CA LEU A 123 -18.81 9.70 -10.83
C LEU A 123 -19.69 9.14 -11.96
N ILE A 124 -19.51 7.87 -12.34
CA ILE A 124 -20.25 7.29 -13.47
C ILE A 124 -21.72 7.15 -13.11
N ASN A 125 -22.02 6.62 -11.93
CA ASN A 125 -23.39 6.25 -11.58
C ASN A 125 -24.23 7.47 -11.17
N VAL A 126 -23.66 8.41 -10.41
CA VAL A 126 -24.39 9.60 -9.93
C VAL A 126 -24.40 10.69 -10.98
N VAL A 127 -23.24 11.11 -11.50
CA VAL A 127 -23.17 12.21 -12.47
C VAL A 127 -23.77 11.79 -13.81
N GLY A 128 -23.52 10.56 -14.24
CA GLY A 128 -24.13 10.01 -15.46
C GLY A 128 -25.65 9.96 -15.39
N SER A 129 -26.22 9.55 -14.25
CA SER A 129 -27.67 9.49 -14.06
C SER A 129 -28.33 10.88 -14.04
N ILE A 130 -27.67 11.86 -13.40
CA ILE A 130 -28.17 13.25 -13.39
C ILE A 130 -28.21 13.80 -14.82
N ILE A 131 -27.11 13.71 -15.57
CA ILE A 131 -27.03 14.21 -16.95
C ILE A 131 -28.04 13.48 -17.84
N GLY A 132 -28.14 12.15 -17.71
CA GLY A 132 -29.10 11.34 -18.46
C GLY A 132 -30.55 11.76 -18.20
N THR A 133 -30.90 12.00 -16.94
CA THR A 133 -32.25 12.47 -16.56
C THR A 133 -32.58 13.81 -17.19
N PHE A 134 -31.65 14.78 -17.11
CA PHE A 134 -31.84 16.08 -17.75
C PHE A 134 -31.98 15.98 -19.27
N ALA A 135 -31.19 15.13 -19.92
CA ALA A 135 -31.28 14.91 -21.36
C ALA A 135 -32.66 14.37 -21.77
N VAL A 136 -33.22 13.42 -21.01
CA VAL A 136 -34.56 12.85 -21.26
C VAL A 136 -35.64 13.93 -21.08
N ILE A 137 -35.55 14.77 -20.05
CA ILE A 137 -36.50 15.87 -19.81
C ILE A 137 -36.47 16.86 -20.99
N VAL A 138 -35.28 17.28 -21.41
CA VAL A 138 -35.11 18.23 -22.53
C VAL A 138 -35.63 17.64 -23.84
N ALA A 139 -35.31 16.37 -24.13
CA ALA A 139 -35.80 15.68 -25.32
C ALA A 139 -37.33 15.54 -25.31
N GLY A 140 -37.92 15.19 -24.16
CA GLY A 140 -39.37 15.12 -23.98
C GLY A 140 -40.04 16.48 -24.19
N PHE A 141 -39.45 17.55 -23.65
CA PHE A 141 -39.97 18.90 -23.82
C PHE A 141 -39.85 19.39 -25.27
N ALA A 142 -38.74 19.09 -25.95
CA ALA A 142 -38.54 19.42 -27.35
C ALA A 142 -39.54 18.67 -28.24
N ALA A 143 -39.77 17.38 -27.99
CA ALA A 143 -40.78 16.58 -28.69
C ALA A 143 -42.19 17.15 -28.48
N TRP A 144 -42.53 17.54 -27.25
CA TRP A 144 -43.80 18.18 -26.93
C TRP A 144 -43.99 19.50 -27.69
N LEU A 145 -42.99 20.38 -27.68
CA LEU A 145 -43.04 21.64 -28.43
C LEU A 145 -43.21 21.41 -29.93
N PHE A 146 -42.51 20.41 -30.48
CA PHE A 146 -42.60 20.08 -31.90
C PHE A 146 -44.00 19.56 -32.28
N LEU A 147 -44.59 18.71 -31.44
CA LEU A 147 -45.96 18.21 -31.62
C LEU A 147 -46.99 19.33 -31.51
N LYS A 148 -46.87 20.20 -30.49
CA LYS A 148 -47.77 21.34 -30.31
C LYS A 148 -47.78 22.26 -31.52
N LYS A 149 -46.59 22.62 -32.03
CA LYS A 149 -46.46 23.47 -33.22
C LYS A 149 -47.16 22.87 -34.45
N LYS A 150 -47.12 21.54 -34.63
CA LYS A 150 -47.83 20.86 -35.72
C LYS A 150 -49.35 20.87 -35.54
N TYR A 151 -49.85 20.73 -34.32
CA TYR A 151 -51.29 20.77 -34.06
C TYR A 151 -51.86 22.15 -34.34
N ASP A 152 -51.23 23.20 -33.81
CA ASP A 152 -51.66 24.59 -34.02
C ASP A 152 -51.68 24.98 -35.52
N THR A 153 -50.73 24.45 -36.30
CA THR A 153 -50.67 24.67 -37.76
C THR A 153 -51.77 23.93 -38.51
N THR A 154 -52.21 22.77 -38.01
CA THR A 154 -53.25 21.95 -38.66
C THR A 154 -54.65 22.53 -38.39
N GLU A 155 -54.90 23.06 -37.19
CA GLU A 155 -56.18 23.75 -36.89
C GLU A 155 -56.34 25.05 -37.70
N ALA A 156 -55.26 25.80 -37.92
CA ALA A 156 -55.28 27.00 -38.76
C ALA A 156 -55.76 26.69 -40.20
N HIS A 157 -55.28 25.58 -40.79
CA HIS A 157 -55.69 25.15 -42.14
C HIS A 157 -57.12 24.59 -42.21
N VAL A 158 -57.68 24.05 -41.13
CA VAL A 158 -59.07 23.57 -41.10
C VAL A 158 -60.07 24.72 -40.95
N SER A 159 -59.68 25.81 -40.27
CA SER A 159 -60.53 27.00 -40.11
C SER A 159 -60.70 27.84 -41.38
N GLU A 160 -59.87 27.62 -42.40
CA GLU A 160 -59.89 28.34 -43.68
C GLU A 160 -60.65 27.58 -44.79
N SER A 161 -61.24 26.42 -44.48
CA SER A 161 -62.16 25.75 -45.40
C SER A 161 -63.46 26.56 -45.50
N PRO A 162 -63.83 27.07 -46.69
CA PRO A 162 -65.05 27.85 -46.85
C PRO A 162 -66.25 26.97 -46.52
N ARG A 163 -67.09 27.45 -45.60
CA ARG A 163 -68.44 26.89 -45.40
C ARG A 163 -69.20 27.03 -46.73
N VAL A 164 -69.34 25.90 -47.43
CA VAL A 164 -70.28 25.70 -48.54
C VAL A 164 -71.71 25.75 -48.02
#